data_AF-A0A138A0N3-F1
#
_entry.id   AF-A0A138A0N3-F1
#
_cell.length_a   1.000
_cell.length_b   1.000
_cell.length_c   1.000
_cell.angle_alpha   90.00
_cell.angle_beta   90.00
_cell.angle_gamma   90.00
#
_symmetry.space_group_name_H-M   'P 1'
#
loop_
_entity.id
_entity.type
_entity.pdbx_description
1 polymer ?
#
loop_
_entity_poly.entity_id
_entity_poly.type
_entity_poly.pdbx_seq_one_letter_code
_entity_poly.pdbx_strand_id
1 'polypeptide(L)' 'MSKTKAHELVGSKPKKKCCRKKTRCMKCPVVIHKLNRLAADGASKKDLKKSLKTVRDNPNRTRAA' A
#
# COMPACT_ATOMS: atom_id res chain seq x y z
N MET A 1 -1.60 2.64 17.53
CA MET A 1 -1.23 2.63 16.09
C MET A 1 -1.27 4.06 15.56
N SER A 2 -0.11 4.67 15.32
CA SER A 2 -0.02 6.02 14.74
C SER A 2 -0.79 6.04 13.42
N LYS A 3 -1.66 7.04 13.29
CA LYS A 3 -2.80 7.12 12.36
C LYS A 3 -2.33 7.44 10.93
N THR A 4 -1.30 6.78 10.41
CA THR A 4 -0.84 7.02 9.03
C THR A 4 -1.96 6.66 8.07
N LYS A 5 -2.53 7.68 7.42
CA LYS A 5 -3.72 7.51 6.60
C LYS A 5 -3.28 7.01 5.23
N ALA A 6 -4.02 6.06 4.65
CA ALA A 6 -3.66 5.46 3.36
C ALA A 6 -3.51 6.50 2.22
N HIS A 7 -4.20 7.64 2.31
CA HIS A 7 -4.05 8.73 1.35
C HIS A 7 -2.73 9.50 1.49
N GLU A 8 -2.12 9.55 2.67
CA GLU A 8 -0.81 10.20 2.87
C GLU A 8 0.33 9.38 2.26
N LEU A 9 0.07 8.11 1.97
CA LEU A 9 1.02 7.22 1.31
C LEU A 9 0.94 7.35 -0.23
N VAL A 10 -0.18 7.82 -0.76
CA VAL A 10 -0.34 8.10 -2.20
C VAL A 10 0.59 9.26 -2.56
N GLY A 11 1.37 9.11 -3.63
CA GLY A 11 2.39 10.09 -4.04
C GLY A 11 3.65 10.14 -3.16
N SER A 12 3.69 9.40 -2.05
CA SER A 12 4.89 9.33 -1.21
C SER A 12 6.00 8.48 -1.85
N LYS A 13 7.26 8.87 -1.64
CA LYS A 13 8.39 8.14 -2.21
C LYS A 13 8.51 6.73 -1.61
N PRO A 14 8.55 5.66 -2.43
CA PRO A 14 8.77 4.32 -1.95
C PRO A 14 10.17 4.15 -1.37
N LYS A 15 10.32 3.18 -0.46
CA LYS A 15 11.64 2.80 0.06
C LYS A 15 12.49 2.21 -1.07
N LYS A 16 13.80 2.52 -1.10
CA LYS A 16 14.77 2.00 -2.08
C LYS A 16 14.74 0.48 -2.25
N LYS A 17 14.57 -0.28 -1.15
CA LYS A 17 14.50 -1.75 -1.16
C LYS A 17 13.32 -2.24 -0.31
N CYS A 18 12.68 -3.32 -0.75
CA CYS A 18 11.65 -4.01 0.04
C CYS A 18 12.28 -4.58 1.33
N CYS A 19 11.63 -4.36 2.47
CA CYS A 19 12.15 -4.81 3.76
C CYS A 19 12.00 -6.33 4.01
N ARG A 20 11.33 -7.07 3.11
CA ARG A 20 11.11 -8.53 3.17
C ARG A 20 10.57 -9.08 4.50
N LYS A 21 9.96 -8.21 5.32
CA LYS A 21 9.30 -8.60 6.57
C LYS A 21 8.02 -9.38 6.29
N LYS A 22 7.59 -10.24 7.22
CA LYS A 22 6.31 -10.98 7.14
C LYS A 22 5.13 -10.05 6.87
N THR A 23 5.10 -8.88 7.53
CA THR A 23 4.16 -7.79 7.24
C THR A 23 4.85 -6.71 6.43
N ARG A 24 4.22 -6.26 5.32
CA ARG A 24 4.82 -5.18 4.51
C ARG A 24 4.78 -3.86 5.29
N CYS A 25 5.86 -3.08 5.18
CA CYS A 25 5.90 -1.74 5.76
C CYS A 25 5.08 -0.74 4.93
N MET A 26 4.69 0.39 5.54
CA MET A 26 3.87 1.42 4.90
C MET A 26 4.50 2.00 3.62
N LYS A 27 5.81 2.23 3.64
CA LYS A 27 6.59 2.74 2.48
C LYS A 27 7.16 1.62 1.61
N CYS A 28 6.63 0.40 1.70
CA CYS A 28 7.08 -0.70 0.86
C CYS A 28 6.80 -0.34 -0.61
N PRO A 29 7.76 -0.54 -1.54
CA PRO A 29 7.56 -0.21 -2.95
C PRO A 29 6.28 -0.83 -3.53
N VAL A 30 5.95 -2.07 -3.13
CA VAL A 30 4.71 -2.75 -3.52
C VAL A 30 3.46 -2.07 -2.98
N VAL A 31 3.48 -1.63 -1.71
CA VAL A 31 2.34 -0.94 -1.08
C VAL A 31 2.09 0.39 -1.78
N ILE A 32 3.14 1.18 -1.98
CA ILE A 32 3.07 2.49 -2.62
C ILE A 32 2.58 2.36 -4.06
N HIS A 33 3.15 1.45 -4.86
CA HIS A 33 2.69 1.24 -6.24
C HIS A 33 1.23 0.81 -6.32
N LYS A 34 0.77 -0.10 -5.43
CA LYS A 34 -0.64 -0.52 -5.43
C LYS A 34 -1.58 0.62 -5.04
N LEU A 35 -1.21 1.41 -4.04
CA LEU A 35 -2.00 2.58 -3.62
C LEU A 35 -2.04 3.66 -4.69
N ASN A 36 -0.91 3.96 -5.35
CA ASN A 36 -0.86 4.92 -6.44
C ASN A 36 -1.72 4.48 -7.62
N ARG A 37 -1.70 3.18 -7.97
CA ARG A 37 -2.56 2.63 -9.02
C ARG A 37 -4.04 2.82 -8.67
N LEU A 38 -4.45 2.41 -7.47
CA LEU A 38 -5.83 2.59 -7.01
C LEU A 38 -6.25 4.06 -6.96
N ALA A 39 -5.36 4.95 -6.53
CA ALA A 39 -5.63 6.38 -6.53
C ALA A 39 -5.80 6.94 -7.96
N ALA A 40 -5.01 6.46 -8.92
CA ALA A 40 -5.16 6.78 -10.34
C ALA A 40 -6.47 6.20 -10.92
N ASP A 41 -6.90 5.04 -10.46
CA ASP A 41 -8.19 4.42 -10.80
C ASP A 41 -9.40 5.14 -10.14
N GLY A 42 -9.19 6.24 -9.41
CA GLY A 42 -10.25 7.00 -8.74
C GLY A 42 -10.78 6.38 -7.44
N ALA A 43 -10.03 5.47 -6.82
CA ALA A 43 -10.48 4.78 -5.62
C ALA A 43 -10.72 5.71 -4.43
N SER A 44 -11.76 5.42 -3.64
CA SER A 44 -12.13 6.23 -2.49
C SER A 44 -11.15 6.05 -1.31
N LYS A 45 -11.19 6.98 -0.35
CA LYS A 45 -10.42 6.88 0.92
C LYS A 45 -10.69 5.57 1.69
N LYS A 46 -11.88 4.99 1.55
CA LYS A 46 -12.25 3.71 2.19
C LYS A 46 -11.55 2.54 1.50
N ASP A 47 -11.49 2.55 0.18
CA ASP A 47 -10.86 1.51 -0.62
C ASP A 47 -9.35 1.51 -0.43
N LEU A 48 -8.71 2.69 -0.42
CA LEU A 48 -7.28 2.81 -0.11
C LEU A 48 -6.92 2.23 1.26
N LYS A 49 -7.78 2.40 2.29
CA LYS A 49 -7.57 1.81 3.62
C LYS A 49 -7.71 0.28 3.60
N LYS A 50 -8.74 -0.24 2.92
CA LYS A 50 -8.95 -1.70 2.77
C LYS A 50 -7.75 -2.31 2.06
N SER A 51 -7.35 -1.74 0.93
CA SER A 51 -6.21 -2.20 0.14
C SER A 51 -4.89 -2.11 0.90
N LEU A 52 -4.65 -1.03 1.66
CA LEU A 52 -3.46 -0.92 2.51
C LEU A 52 -3.38 -2.08 3.52
N LYS A 53 -4.48 -2.42 4.18
CA LYS A 53 -4.54 -3.55 5.11
C LYS A 53 -4.26 -4.87 4.39
N THR A 54 -4.96 -5.13 3.28
CA THR A 54 -4.79 -6.36 2.47
C THR A 54 -3.37 -6.54 1.96
N VAL A 55 -2.75 -5.48 1.42
CA VAL A 55 -1.39 -5.56 0.85
C VAL A 55 -0.36 -5.77 1.96
N ARG A 56 -0.59 -5.24 3.16
CA ARG A 56 0.34 -5.39 4.29
C ARG A 56 0.27 -6.75 4.95
N ASP A 57 -0.94 -7.28 5.11
CA ASP A 57 -1.20 -8.55 5.81
C ASP A 57 -0.95 -9.76 4.90
N ASN A 58 -1.04 -9.59 3.57
CA ASN A 58 -0.88 -10.69 2.63
C ASN A 58 0.28 -10.47 1.63
N PRO A 59 1.55 -10.80 2.01
CA PRO A 59 2.73 -10.64 1.16
C PRO A 59 2.70 -11.43 -0.16
N ASN A 60 1.79 -12.39 -0.34
CA ASN A 60 1.76 -13.21 -1.55
C ASN A 60 0.62 -12.82 -2.52
N ARG A 61 -0.28 -11.89 -2.17
CA ARG A 61 -1.48 -11.55 -2.96
C ARG A 61 -1.24 -10.49 -4.05
N THR A 62 -0.08 -10.51 -4.72
CA THR A 62 0.33 -9.48 -5.69
C THR A 62 -0.11 -9.72 -7.14
N ARG A 63 -1.02 -10.66 -7.41
CA ARG A 63 -1.70 -10.80 -8.70
C ARG A 63 -3.19 -10.97 -8.46
N ALA A 64 -3.94 -9.87 -8.46
CA ALA A 64 -5.28 -9.93 -9.01
C ALA A 64 -5.06 -9.62 -10.49
N ALA A 65 -5.24 -10.67 -11.31
CA ALA A 65 -5.41 -10.56 -12.75
C ALA A 65 -6.58 -9.61 -13.05
#